data_AF-A0A1S1L614-F1
#
_entry.id   AF-A0A1S1L614-F1
#
_cell.length_a   1.000
_cell.length_b   1.000
_cell.length_c   1.000
_cell.angle_alpha   90.00
_cell.angle_beta   90.00
_cell.angle_gamma   90.00
#
_symmetry.space_group_name_H-M   'P 1'
#
loop_
_entity.id
_entity.type
_entity.pdbx_description
1 polymer ?
#
loop_
_entity_poly.entity_id
_entity_poly.type
_entity_poly.pdbx_seq_one_letter_code
_entity_poly.pdbx_strand_id
1 'polypeptide(L)'
;MWNYFVPQLRARLSALAQSSPMVERVRTVLLEALPAGQSDIGPVARKLATSNRTLQRQLQLEHRSFQSVLNKTRENLARHYLSRGDTSISQIALLLAYDDTNSF
;
A
#
# COMPACT_ATOMS: atom_id res chain seq x y z
N MET A 1 5.88 31.61 8.29
CA MET A 1 6.92 31.27 7.28
C MET A 1 6.80 29.83 6.73
N TRP A 2 6.29 28.85 7.49
CA TRP A 2 6.06 27.47 7.03
C TRP A 2 4.91 27.28 6.01
N ASN A 3 3.93 28.20 5.97
CA ASN A 3 2.74 28.07 5.10
C ASN A 3 3.01 28.27 3.60
N TYR A 4 4.19 28.80 3.23
CA TYR A 4 4.54 29.01 1.82
C TYR A 4 5.29 27.82 1.20
N PHE A 5 6.01 27.05 2.03
CA PHE A 5 6.82 25.90 1.59
C PHE A 5 6.03 24.59 1.53
N VAL A 6 5.05 24.38 2.42
CA VAL A 6 4.24 23.15 2.46
C VAL A 6 3.50 22.86 1.15
N PRO A 7 2.87 23.84 0.47
CA PRO A 7 2.19 23.59 -0.80
C PRO A 7 3.17 23.18 -1.89
N GLN A 8 4.34 23.83 -1.95
CA GLN A 8 5.37 23.56 -2.96
C GLN A 8 6.09 22.23 -2.72
N LEU A 9 6.34 21.88 -1.46
CA LEU A 9 6.89 20.58 -1.06
C LEU A 9 5.88 19.46 -1.32
N ARG A 10 4.59 19.68 -1.02
CA ARG A 10 3.52 18.74 -1.38
C ARG A 10 3.37 18.58 -2.88
N ALA A 11 3.49 19.67 -3.65
CA ALA A 11 3.43 19.62 -5.11
C ALA A 11 4.64 18.89 -5.71
N ARG A 12 5.86 19.08 -5.16
CA ARG A 12 7.04 18.31 -5.58
C ARG A 12 6.98 16.85 -5.16
N LEU A 13 6.51 16.55 -3.95
CA LEU A 13 6.28 15.17 -3.51
C LEU A 13 5.18 14.49 -4.31
N SER A 14 4.11 15.21 -4.68
CA SER A 14 3.05 14.66 -5.54
C SER A 14 3.52 14.50 -6.99
N ALA A 15 4.38 15.39 -7.50
CA ALA A 15 4.99 15.25 -8.82
C ALA A 15 5.97 14.05 -8.85
N LEU A 16 6.80 13.89 -7.82
CA LEU A 16 7.65 12.72 -7.65
C LEU A 16 6.81 11.45 -7.52
N ALA A 17 5.75 11.47 -6.70
CA ALA A 17 4.82 10.34 -6.57
C ALA A 17 4.06 10.02 -7.86
N GLN A 18 3.82 11.01 -8.74
CA GLN A 18 3.25 10.79 -10.06
C GLN A 18 4.27 10.23 -11.06
N SER A 19 5.56 10.54 -10.89
CA SER A 19 6.66 9.93 -11.66
C SER A 19 7.08 8.55 -11.16
N SER A 20 6.69 8.18 -9.94
CA SER A 20 6.95 6.85 -9.38
C SER A 20 6.14 5.78 -10.12
N PRO A 21 6.73 4.57 -10.31
CA PRO A 21 5.99 3.41 -10.80
C PRO A 21 4.71 3.19 -9.98
N MET A 22 3.63 2.81 -10.65
CA MET A 22 2.35 2.53 -10.03
C MET A 22 2.47 1.47 -8.93
N VAL A 23 3.36 0.50 -9.09
CA VAL A 23 3.68 -0.49 -8.03
C VAL A 23 4.10 0.17 -6.71
N GLU A 24 4.95 1.19 -6.76
CA GLU A 24 5.45 1.89 -5.56
C GLU A 24 4.35 2.75 -4.93
N ARG A 25 3.51 3.37 -5.76
CA ARG A 25 2.35 4.15 -5.30
C ARG A 25 1.34 3.27 -4.59
N VAL A 26 1.02 2.11 -5.16
CA VAL A 26 0.13 1.10 -4.56
C VAL A 26 0.71 0.58 -3.25
N ARG A 27 2.01 0.25 -3.22
CA ARG A 27 2.68 -0.19 -1.98
C ARG A 27 2.57 0.84 -0.87
N THR A 28 2.84 2.11 -1.17
CA THR A 28 2.75 3.20 -0.19
C THR A 28 1.37 3.28 0.44
N VAL A 29 0.32 3.21 -0.39
CA VAL A 29 -1.06 3.24 0.11
C VAL A 29 -1.40 1.99 0.93
N LEU A 30 -0.92 0.81 0.51
CA LEU A 30 -1.16 -0.45 1.24
C LEU A 30 -0.49 -0.47 2.62
N LEU A 31 0.68 0.15 2.78
CA LEU A 31 1.35 0.26 4.09
C LEU A 31 0.49 0.99 5.12
N GLU A 32 -0.33 1.96 4.69
CA GLU A 32 -1.29 2.65 5.55
C GLU A 32 -2.62 1.89 5.69
N ALA A 33 -3.04 1.18 4.63
CA ALA A 33 -4.37 0.57 4.55
C ALA A 33 -4.43 -0.79 5.27
N LEU A 34 -3.36 -1.59 5.22
CA LEU A 34 -3.33 -2.92 5.82
C LEU A 34 -3.53 -2.92 7.35
N PRO A 35 -2.86 -2.06 8.14
CA PRO A 35 -3.12 -1.97 9.58
C PRO A 35 -4.55 -1.52 9.91
N ALA A 36 -5.24 -0.87 8.96
CA ALA A 36 -6.63 -0.46 9.08
C ALA A 36 -7.63 -1.53 8.56
N GLY A 37 -7.15 -2.73 8.23
CA GLY A 37 -7.97 -3.84 7.74
C GLY A 37 -8.40 -3.70 6.27
N GLN A 38 -7.78 -2.81 5.49
CA GLN A 38 -8.17 -2.55 4.10
C GLN A 38 -7.13 -3.12 3.12
N SER A 39 -7.53 -4.14 2.36
CA SER A 39 -6.72 -4.74 1.30
C SER A 39 -7.35 -4.64 -0.10
N ASP A 40 -8.52 -4.02 -0.23
CA ASP A 40 -9.26 -3.97 -1.48
C ASP A 40 -8.69 -2.94 -2.46
N ILE A 41 -8.77 -3.27 -3.75
CA ILE A 41 -8.33 -2.39 -4.83
C ILE A 41 -9.14 -1.08 -4.91
N GLY A 42 -10.43 -1.11 -4.53
CA GLY A 42 -11.32 0.06 -4.62
C GLY A 42 -10.87 1.25 -3.76
N PRO A 43 -10.71 1.08 -2.43
CA PRO A 43 -10.17 2.10 -1.55
C PRO A 43 -8.77 2.59 -1.99
N VAL A 44 -7.90 1.67 -2.43
CA VAL A 44 -6.55 2.01 -2.91
C VAL A 44 -6.61 2.88 -4.17
N ALA A 45 -7.42 2.50 -5.16
CA ALA A 45 -7.62 3.28 -6.38
C ALA A 45 -8.17 4.68 -6.07
N ARG A 46 -9.13 4.77 -5.15
CA ARG A 46 -9.69 6.05 -4.68
C ARG A 46 -8.62 6.93 -4.03
N LYS A 47 -7.78 6.38 -3.14
CA LYS A 47 -6.65 7.11 -2.53
C LYS A 47 -5.63 7.59 -3.57
N LEU A 48 -5.43 6.83 -4.65
CA LEU A 48 -4.55 7.18 -5.77
C LEU A 48 -5.20 8.09 -6.82
N ALA A 49 -6.42 8.56 -6.59
CA ALA A 49 -7.22 9.37 -7.51
C ALA A 49 -7.35 8.74 -8.92
N THR A 50 -7.57 7.43 -8.98
CA THR A 50 -7.69 6.67 -10.22
C THR A 50 -8.84 5.66 -10.15
N SER A 51 -9.22 5.09 -11.29
CA SER A 51 -10.19 3.99 -11.35
C SER A 51 -9.50 2.65 -11.15
N ASN A 52 -10.24 1.62 -10.70
CA ASN A 52 -9.71 0.24 -10.60
C ASN A 52 -9.11 -0.23 -11.93
N ARG A 53 -9.81 0.05 -13.05
CA ARG A 53 -9.37 -0.31 -14.41
C ARG A 53 -8.06 0.37 -14.77
N THR A 54 -7.92 1.66 -14.48
CA THR A 54 -6.70 2.42 -14.77
C THR A 54 -5.54 1.92 -13.92
N LEU A 55 -5.76 1.68 -12.62
CA LEU A 55 -4.76 1.12 -11.72
C LEU A 55 -4.26 -0.24 -12.22
N GLN A 56 -5.19 -1.16 -12.53
CA GLN A 56 -4.86 -2.48 -13.05
C GLN A 56 -4.08 -2.39 -14.36
N ARG A 57 -4.51 -1.54 -15.30
CA ARG A 57 -3.81 -1.32 -16.56
C ARG A 57 -2.38 -0.81 -16.35
N GLN A 58 -2.18 0.15 -15.46
CA GLN A 58 -0.85 0.70 -15.17
C GLN A 58 0.06 -0.34 -14.50
N LEU A 59 -0.46 -1.13 -13.57
CA LEU A 59 0.28 -2.26 -13.01
C LEU A 59 0.64 -3.31 -14.07
N GLN A 60 -0.27 -3.61 -15.00
CA GLN A 60 0.00 -4.57 -16.09
C GLN A 60 1.11 -4.08 -17.03
N LEU A 61 1.17 -2.78 -17.31
CA LEU A 61 2.29 -2.18 -18.06
C LEU A 61 3.63 -2.33 -17.31
N GLU A 62 3.59 -2.42 -15.99
CA GLU A 62 4.75 -2.72 -15.13
C GLU A 62 4.94 -4.23 -14.88
N HIS A 63 4.22 -5.08 -15.61
CA HIS A 63 4.24 -6.54 -15.45
C HIS A 63 3.90 -7.00 -14.02
N ARG A 64 2.93 -6.34 -13.39
CA ARG A 64 2.42 -6.65 -12.06
C ARG A 64 0.90 -6.70 -12.04
N SER A 65 0.35 -7.39 -11.05
CA SER A 65 -1.06 -7.35 -10.69
C SER A 65 -1.23 -6.72 -9.31
N PHE A 66 -2.42 -6.19 -9.02
CA PHE A 66 -2.72 -5.67 -7.68
C PHE A 66 -2.47 -6.72 -6.59
N GLN A 67 -2.94 -7.96 -6.82
CA GLN A 67 -2.73 -9.07 -5.88
C GLN A 67 -1.24 -9.37 -5.65
N SER A 68 -0.42 -9.30 -6.70
CA SER A 68 1.03 -9.50 -6.57
C SER A 68 1.67 -8.43 -5.69
N VAL A 69 1.29 -7.15 -5.87
CA VAL A 69 1.79 -6.06 -5.04
C VAL A 69 1.29 -6.18 -3.60
N LEU A 70 0.01 -6.54 -3.41
CA LEU A 70 -0.60 -6.79 -2.10
C LEU A 70 0.15 -7.89 -1.34
N ASN A 71 0.31 -9.06 -1.95
CA ASN A 71 0.98 -10.20 -1.33
C ASN A 71 2.44 -9.86 -0.97
N LYS A 72 3.16 -9.16 -1.86
CA LYS A 72 4.55 -8.78 -1.57
C LYS A 72 4.65 -7.78 -0.42
N THR A 73 3.69 -6.86 -0.34
CA THR A 73 3.63 -5.89 0.76
C THR A 73 3.32 -6.59 2.08
N ARG A 74 2.37 -7.53 2.09
CA ARG A 74 2.06 -8.38 3.25
C ARG A 74 3.26 -9.19 3.71
N GLU A 75 3.98 -9.83 2.79
CA GLU A 75 5.19 -10.61 3.10
C GLU A 75 6.25 -9.75 3.78
N ASN A 76 6.53 -8.56 3.24
CA ASN A 76 7.54 -7.66 3.80
C ASN A 76 7.17 -7.19 5.22
N LEU A 77 5.89 -6.83 5.44
CA LEU A 77 5.39 -6.46 6.76
C LEU A 77 5.40 -7.64 7.74
N ALA A 78 4.99 -8.83 7.31
CA ALA A 78 5.01 -10.04 8.12
C ALA A 78 6.45 -10.35 8.60
N ARG A 79 7.43 -10.32 7.70
CA ARG A 79 8.85 -10.49 8.05
C ARG A 79 9.32 -9.45 9.06
N HIS A 80 8.90 -8.19 8.90
CA HIS A 80 9.22 -7.13 9.85
C HIS A 80 8.63 -7.40 11.24
N TYR A 81 7.36 -7.76 11.34
CA TYR A 81 6.72 -8.05 12.62
C TYR A 81 7.27 -9.31 13.29
N LEU A 82 7.47 -10.38 12.53
CA LEU A 82 8.06 -11.63 13.03
C LEU A 82 9.48 -11.42 13.56
N SER A 83 10.27 -10.52 12.95
CA SER A 83 11.63 -10.23 13.41
C SER A 83 11.69 -9.49 14.75
N ARG A 84 10.60 -8.85 15.18
CA ARG A 84 10.54 -8.09 16.44
C ARG A 84 10.15 -8.94 17.65
N GLY A 85 9.59 -10.14 17.46
CA GLY A 85 9.30 -11.10 18.53
C GLY A 85 8.17 -10.73 19.50
N ASP A 86 7.76 -9.46 19.56
CA ASP A 86 6.82 -8.94 20.57
C ASP A 86 5.34 -8.98 20.14
N THR A 87 5.02 -9.51 18.96
CA THR A 87 3.66 -9.50 18.38
C THR A 87 3.17 -10.93 18.12
N SER A 88 1.97 -11.26 18.60
CA SER A 88 1.41 -12.61 18.39
C SER A 88 1.02 -12.83 16.93
N ILE A 89 1.04 -14.09 16.48
CA ILE A 89 0.70 -14.45 15.08
C ILE A 89 -0.71 -13.95 14.70
N SER A 90 -1.68 -14.08 15.60
CA SER A 90 -3.05 -13.59 15.37
C SER A 90 -3.11 -12.06 15.23
N GLN A 91 -2.29 -11.33 15.99
CA GLN A 91 -2.19 -9.87 15.83
C GLN A 91 -1.51 -9.50 14.50
N ILE A 92 -0.49 -10.26 14.08
CA ILE A 92 0.16 -10.07 12.77
C ILE A 92 -0.84 -10.30 11.64
N ALA A 93 -1.66 -11.37 11.70
CA ALA A 93 -2.69 -11.64 10.70
C ALA A 93 -3.69 -10.47 10.57
N LEU A 94 -4.13 -9.93 11.71
CA LEU A 94 -5.03 -8.76 11.74
C LEU A 94 -4.38 -7.50 11.12
N LEU A 95 -3.12 -7.22 11.46
CA LEU A 95 -2.36 -6.07 10.92
C LEU A 95 -2.11 -6.18 9.41
N LEU A 96 -2.23 -7.38 8.85
CA LEU A 96 -2.07 -7.65 7.42
C LEU A 96 -3.43 -7.76 6.69
N ALA A 97 -4.53 -7.40 7.36
CA ALA A 97 -5.89 -7.45 6.85
C ALA A 97 -6.27 -8.84 6.31
N TYR A 98 -5.93 -9.90 7.05
CA TYR A 98 -6.52 -11.22 6.85
C TYR A 98 -7.78 -11.35 7.69
N ASP A 99 -8.83 -11.97 7.13
CA ASP A 99 -10.10 -12.18 7.83
C ASP A 99 -9.99 -13.18 8.99
N ASP A 100 -9.05 -14.14 8.90
CA ASP A 100 -8.73 -15.11 9.95
C ASP A 100 -7.25 -15.52 9.87
N THR A 101 -6.70 -16.00 10.98
CA THR A 101 -5.33 -16.54 11.10
C THR A 101 -5.10 -17.70 10.14
N ASN A 102 -6.14 -18.48 9.79
CA ASN A 102 -6.03 -19.55 8.78
C ASN A 102 -5.79 -19.03 7.35
N SER A 103 -6.05 -17.75 7.10
CA SER A 103 -5.82 -17.13 5.78
C SER A 103 -4.44 -16.49 5.66
N PHE A 104 -3.70 -16.36 6.78
CA PHE A 104 -2.33 -15.86 6.86
C PHE A 104 -1.33 -16.95 6.46
#